data_AF-A0A6N4TM89-F1
#
_entry.id   AF-A0A6N4TM89-F1
#
_cell.length_a   1.000
_cell.length_b   1.000
_cell.length_c   1.000
_cell.angle_alpha   90.00
_cell.angle_beta   90.00
_cell.angle_gamma   90.00
#
_symmetry.space_group_name_H-M   'P 1'
#
loop_
_entity.id
_entity.type
_entity.pdbx_description
1 polymer ?
#
loop_
_entity_poly.entity_id
_entity_poly.type
_entity_poly.pdbx_seq_one_letter_code
_entity_poly.pdbx_strand_id
1 'polypeptide(L)' 'MKILVGSVAHTELIKNTILSIDEPSFVYEGKKGLNMVFSCPDGDEKAIVRKVKDTLKSLPELGGVFYNVSSY' A
#
# COMPACT_ATOMS: atom_id res chain seq x y z
N MET A 1 -13.25 4.47 -0.42
CA MET A 1 -12.63 3.79 0.77
C MET A 1 -11.15 4.18 0.97
N LYS A 2 -10.53 3.88 2.12
CA LYS A 2 -9.10 4.18 2.37
C LYS A 2 -8.31 2.93 2.79
N ILE A 3 -7.08 2.83 2.32
CA ILE A 3 -6.11 1.78 2.66
C ILE A 3 -4.94 2.43 3.39
N LEU A 4 -4.56 1.85 4.51
CA LEU A 4 -3.40 2.26 5.29
C LEU A 4 -2.29 1.23 5.10
N VAL A 5 -1.14 1.71 4.66
CA VAL A 5 0.07 0.92 4.47
C VAL A 5 1.17 1.45 5.37
N GLY A 6 1.56 0.66 6.36
CA GLY A 6 2.66 0.99 7.25
C GLY A 6 3.90 0.22 6.88
N SER A 7 5.02 0.92 6.65
CA SER A 7 6.31 0.27 6.43
C SER A 7 7.43 1.08 7.07
N VAL A 8 8.44 0.38 7.61
CA VAL A 8 9.65 1.01 8.18
C VAL A 8 10.80 1.12 7.18
N ALA A 9 10.68 0.44 6.02
CA ALA A 9 11.69 0.43 4.96
C ALA A 9 11.01 0.38 3.57
N HIS A 10 11.75 0.79 2.53
CA HIS A 10 11.29 0.78 1.13
C HIS A 10 9.94 1.49 0.90
N THR A 11 9.69 2.57 1.65
CA THR A 11 8.41 3.31 1.60
C THR A 11 8.14 3.91 0.23
N GLU A 12 9.18 4.43 -0.44
CA GLU A 12 9.08 4.95 -1.81
C GLU A 12 8.75 3.85 -2.84
N LEU A 13 9.38 2.68 -2.71
CA LEU A 13 9.11 1.53 -3.56
C LEU A 13 7.65 1.11 -3.40
N ILE A 14 7.22 0.89 -2.16
CA ILE A 14 5.84 0.49 -1.81
C ILE A 14 4.84 1.52 -2.36
N LYS A 15 5.13 2.82 -2.17
CA LYS A 15 4.28 3.90 -2.69
C LYS A 15 4.15 3.85 -4.20
N ASN A 16 5.26 3.74 -4.93
CA ASN A 16 5.26 3.68 -6.40
C ASN A 16 4.57 2.43 -6.93
N THR A 17 4.76 1.28 -6.26
CA THR A 17 4.09 0.03 -6.61
C THR A 17 2.58 0.13 -6.41
N ILE A 18 2.14 0.70 -5.29
CA ILE A 18 0.72 0.89 -5.03
C ILE A 18 0.13 1.86 -6.07
N LEU A 19 0.80 2.98 -6.35
CA LEU A 19 0.39 3.93 -7.38
C LEU A 19 0.37 3.36 -8.81
N SER A 20 1.11 2.27 -9.05
CA SER A 20 1.08 1.56 -10.33
C SER A 20 -0.14 0.64 -10.48
N ILE A 21 -0.90 0.41 -9.40
CA ILE A 21 -2.20 -0.25 -9.47
C ILE A 21 -3.18 0.88 -9.81
N ASP A 22 -3.87 0.79 -10.95
CA ASP A 22 -4.76 1.82 -11.53
C ASP A 22 -5.93 2.27 -10.63
N GLU A 23 -6.07 1.68 -9.42
CA GLU A 23 -7.18 1.88 -8.50
C GLU A 23 -6.83 2.80 -7.30
N PRO A 24 -5.80 2.52 -6.47
CA PRO A 24 -5.41 3.38 -5.35
C PRO A 24 -4.74 4.70 -5.74
N SER A 25 -5.32 5.81 -5.28
CA SER A 25 -4.71 7.15 -5.31
C SER A 25 -4.01 7.47 -3.99
N PHE A 26 -2.78 7.97 -4.04
CA PHE A 26 -2.07 8.41 -2.82
C PHE A 26 -2.74 9.65 -2.21
N VAL A 27 -3.01 9.61 -0.90
CA VAL A 27 -3.66 10.70 -0.18
C VAL A 27 -2.66 11.46 0.67
N TYR A 28 -1.97 10.74 1.56
CA TYR A 28 -1.13 11.36 2.58
C TYR A 28 -0.17 10.34 3.19
N GLU A 29 1.03 10.80 3.55
CA GLU A 29 2.00 10.04 4.35
C GLU A 29 2.09 10.69 5.74
N GLY A 30 1.80 9.91 6.78
CA GLY A 30 2.00 10.27 8.18
C GLY A 30 3.49 10.33 8.56
N LYS A 31 3.84 10.15 9.84
CA LYS A 31 5.24 10.21 10.30
C LYS A 31 6.15 9.33 9.41
N LYS A 32 7.00 9.97 8.58
CA LYS A 32 8.08 9.38 7.75
C LYS A 32 7.83 7.92 7.36
N GLY A 33 6.87 7.68 6.46
CA GLY A 33 6.63 6.36 5.86
C GLY A 33 5.99 5.28 6.76
N LEU A 34 5.89 5.49 8.09
CA LEU A 34 5.25 4.54 9.00
C LEU A 34 3.76 4.34 8.73
N ASN A 35 3.08 5.34 8.13
CA ASN A 35 1.65 5.29 7.81
C ASN A 35 1.38 6.03 6.49
N MET A 36 1.36 5.32 5.37
CA MET A 36 0.90 5.85 4.07
C MET A 36 -0.59 5.55 3.90
N VAL A 37 -1.37 6.54 3.48
CA VAL A 37 -2.81 6.39 3.24
C VAL A 37 -3.08 6.56 1.75
N PHE A 38 -3.78 5.58 1.19
CA PHE A 38 -4.26 5.57 -0.19
C PHE A 38 -5.78 5.60 -0.19
N SER A 39 -6.38 6.44 -1.03
CA SER A 39 -7.81 6.46 -1.28
C SER A 39 -8.08 5.58 -2.48
N CYS A 40 -9.01 4.66 -2.34
CA CYS A 40 -9.47 3.82 -3.44
C CYS A 40 -10.92 4.19 -3.79
N PRO A 41 -11.31 4.11 -5.07
CA PRO A 41 -12.70 4.21 -5.47
C PRO A 41 -13.53 3.14 -4.75
N ASP A 42 -14.82 3.42 -4.58
CA ASP A 42 -15.76 2.51 -3.90
C ASP A 42 -15.99 1.26 -4.75
N GLY A 43 -15.09 0.30 -4.57
CA GLY A 43 -15.13 -1.07 -5.08
C GLY A 43 -14.82 -2.07 -3.97
N ASP A 44 -14.73 -3.36 -4.29
CA ASP A 44 -14.45 -4.44 -3.35
C ASP A 44 -13.13 -4.21 -2.60
N GLU A 45 -13.22 -3.60 -1.41
CA GLU A 45 -12.08 -3.26 -0.55
C GLU A 45 -11.12 -4.44 -0.34
N LYS A 46 -11.69 -5.61 -0.06
CA LYS A 46 -10.93 -6.84 0.14
C LYS A 46 -10.17 -7.24 -1.12
N ALA A 47 -10.74 -7.03 -2.31
CA ALA A 47 -10.06 -7.30 -3.57
C ALA A 47 -8.90 -6.34 -3.79
N ILE A 48 -9.08 -5.04 -3.51
CA ILE A 48 -8.02 -4.03 -3.67
C ILE A 48 -6.90 -4.25 -2.65
N VAL A 49 -7.22 -4.45 -1.37
CA VAL A 49 -6.22 -4.78 -0.33
C VAL A 49 -5.48 -6.07 -0.68
N ARG A 50 -6.17 -7.07 -1.22
CA ARG A 50 -5.55 -8.32 -1.66
C ARG A 50 -4.63 -8.10 -2.85
N LYS A 51 -5.04 -7.33 -3.88
CA LYS A 51 -4.18 -6.94 -5.00
C LYS A 51 -2.93 -6.23 -4.51
N VAL A 52 -3.08 -5.20 -3.67
CA VAL A 52 -1.95 -4.46 -3.08
C VAL A 52 -1.01 -5.41 -2.34
N LYS A 53 -1.54 -6.30 -1.48
CA LYS A 53 -0.70 -7.30 -0.78
C LYS A 53 0.00 -8.26 -1.73
N ASP A 54 -0.68 -8.72 -2.78
CA ASP A 54 -0.13 -9.68 -3.75
C ASP A 54 0.99 -9.03 -4.58
N THR A 55 0.75 -7.82 -5.09
CA THR A 55 1.76 -7.04 -5.83
C THR A 55 2.98 -6.75 -4.96
N LEU A 56 2.80 -6.34 -3.70
CA LEU A 56 3.91 -6.10 -2.77
C LEU A 56 4.67 -7.39 -2.41
N LYS A 57 3.97 -8.52 -2.25
CA LYS A 57 4.60 -9.83 -2.04
C LYS A 57 5.39 -10.31 -3.26
N SER A 58 4.96 -9.92 -4.45
CA SER A 58 5.66 -10.28 -5.69
C SER A 58 6.98 -9.52 -5.86
N LEU A 59 7.24 -8.49 -5.06
CA LEU A 59 8.49 -7.73 -5.12
C LEU A 59 9.59 -8.44 -4.30
N PRO A 60 10.67 -8.91 -4.94
CA PRO A 60 11.78 -9.54 -4.24
C PRO A 60 12.49 -8.57 -3.28
N GLU A 61 12.46 -7.27 -3.59
CA GLU A 61 13.00 -6.19 -2.74
C GLU A 61 12.26 -6.07 -1.40
N LEU A 62 11.03 -6.55 -1.31
CA LEU A 62 10.23 -6.58 -0.08
C LEU A 62 10.28 -7.94 0.63
N GLY A 63 11.07 -8.91 0.13
CA GLY A 63 11.15 -10.30 0.60
C GLY A 63 11.65 -10.53 2.04
N GLY A 64 11.94 -9.46 2.77
CA GLY A 64 12.26 -9.47 4.21
C GLY A 64 11.79 -8.21 4.94
N VAL A 65 10.95 -7.41 4.31
CA VAL A 65 10.49 -6.12 4.84
C VAL A 65 9.18 -6.32 5.57
N PHE A 66 9.11 -5.83 6.82
CA PHE A 66 7.86 -5.77 7.57
C PHE A 66 7.03 -4.59 7.10
N TYR A 67 5.98 -4.87 6.33
CA TYR A 67 4.94 -3.92 5.97
C TYR A 67 3.57 -4.45 6.38
N ASN A 68 2.68 -3.55 6.78
CA ASN A 68 1.29 -3.86 7.08
C ASN A 68 0.38 -3.15 6.07
N VAL A 69 -0.64 -3.84 5.57
CA VAL A 69 -1.69 -3.27 4.71
C VAL A 69 -3.02 -3.58 5.36
N SER A 70 -3.72 -2.54 5.77
CA SER A 70 -5.03 -2.60 6.42
C SER A 70 -6.00 -1.66 5.73
N SER A 71 -7.29 -2.02 5.67
CA SER A 71 -8.33 -1.06 5.35
C SER A 71 -8.65 -0.17 6.56
N TYR A 72 -9.08 1.06 6.28
CA TYR A 72 -9.45 2.06 7.29
C TYR A 72 -10.97 2.18 7.40
#